data_AF-A0A942C411-F1
#
_entry.id   AF-A0A942C411-F1
#
_cell.length_a   1.000
_cell.length_b   1.000
_cell.length_c   1.000
_cell.angle_alpha   90.00
_cell.angle_beta   90.00
_cell.angle_gamma   90.00
#
_symmetry.space_group_name_H-M   'P 1'
#
loop_
_entity.id
_entity.type
_entity.pdbx_description
1 polymer ?
#
loop_
_entity_poly.entity_id
_entity_poly.type
_entity_poly.pdbx_seq_one_letter_code
_entity_poly.pdbx_strand_id
1 'polypeptide(L)'
;MKKILVASIAIGITIFVNACASNSGTQTASSSSADFAKNLQEDLIKAKPGSVIEIPEGKFTFDKTLSLNVAKVTIRGKGMGKTILSFAGQKAGSAGMMVKADDFVIEDLAIEDAAGDALKVENSNNVTMRRVRVEWT
;
A
#
# COMPACT_ATOMS: atom_id res chain seq x y z
N MET A 1 10.61 -83.05 -30.30
CA MET A 1 11.88 -82.42 -29.85
C MET A 1 11.88 -80.95 -30.28
N LYS A 2 12.43 -80.09 -29.42
CA LYS A 2 12.65 -78.63 -29.53
C LYS A 2 11.53 -77.73 -29.02
N LYS A 3 11.97 -76.91 -28.06
CA LYS A 3 11.27 -75.98 -27.17
C LYS A 3 11.43 -74.54 -27.71
N ILE A 4 10.81 -73.59 -26.99
CA ILE A 4 11.16 -72.16 -26.80
C ILE A 4 10.56 -71.20 -27.86
N LEU A 5 10.09 -69.98 -27.58
CA LEU A 5 9.68 -69.16 -26.40
C LEU A 5 9.40 -67.74 -26.97
N VAL A 6 8.61 -66.90 -26.27
CA VAL A 6 8.49 -65.41 -26.37
C VAL A 6 7.80 -64.85 -27.65
N ALA A 7 7.02 -63.77 -27.68
CA ALA A 7 6.94 -62.62 -26.78
C ALA A 7 5.58 -61.90 -26.85
N SER A 8 5.09 -61.49 -25.68
CA SER A 8 3.99 -60.55 -25.48
C SER A 8 4.38 -59.14 -25.92
N ILE A 9 3.50 -58.44 -26.63
CA ILE A 9 3.57 -56.98 -26.81
C ILE A 9 2.22 -56.41 -26.36
N ALA A 10 2.19 -55.88 -25.14
CA ALA A 10 1.10 -55.07 -24.63
C ALA A 10 1.30 -53.63 -25.14
N ILE A 11 0.38 -53.16 -25.98
CA ILE A 11 0.34 -51.76 -26.44
C ILE A 11 -0.39 -50.96 -25.36
N GLY A 12 0.37 -50.29 -24.49
CA GLY A 12 -0.13 -49.31 -23.54
C GLY A 12 -0.44 -47.99 -24.25
N ILE A 13 -1.71 -47.60 -24.29
CA ILE A 13 -2.14 -46.26 -24.68
C ILE A 13 -2.00 -45.35 -23.45
N THR A 14 -0.99 -44.49 -23.47
CA THR A 14 -0.80 -43.45 -22.44
C THR A 14 -1.53 -42.18 -22.88
N ILE A 15 -2.63 -41.86 -22.20
CA ILE A 15 -3.37 -40.61 -22.38
C ILE A 15 -2.66 -39.52 -21.55
N PHE A 16 -2.04 -38.55 -22.22
CA PHE A 16 -1.56 -37.32 -21.58
C PHE A 16 -2.71 -36.32 -21.49
N VAL A 17 -3.30 -36.18 -20.30
CA VAL A 17 -4.15 -35.04 -19.95
C VAL A 17 -3.26 -33.93 -19.38
N ASN A 18 -2.92 -32.95 -20.22
CA ASN A 18 -2.23 -31.74 -19.79
C ASN A 18 -3.28 -30.68 -19.41
N ALA A 19 -3.56 -30.57 -18.11
CA ALA A 19 -4.44 -29.54 -17.56
C ALA A 19 -3.79 -28.87 -16.35
N CYS A 20 -2.71 -28.14 -16.58
CA CYS A 20 -2.28 -27.09 -15.66
C CYS A 20 -2.95 -25.79 -16.10
N ALA A 21 -4.19 -25.57 -15.66
CA ALA A 21 -4.76 -24.24 -15.59
C ALA A 21 -4.05 -23.51 -14.44
N SER A 22 -2.95 -22.85 -14.75
CA SER A 22 -2.38 -21.84 -13.85
C SER A 22 -3.33 -20.64 -13.91
N ASN A 23 -4.31 -20.62 -13.01
CA ASN A 23 -4.94 -19.39 -12.60
C ASN A 23 -3.82 -18.46 -12.14
N SER A 24 -3.44 -17.53 -13.01
CA SER A 24 -2.70 -16.34 -12.65
C SER A 24 -3.61 -15.50 -11.75
N GLY A 25 -3.74 -15.94 -10.50
CA GLY A 25 -4.08 -15.04 -9.41
C GLY A 25 -3.02 -13.95 -9.46
N THR A 26 -3.46 -12.74 -9.74
CA THR A 26 -2.69 -11.53 -9.51
C THR A 26 -2.17 -11.61 -8.08
N GLN A 27 -0.91 -12.02 -7.93
CA GLN A 27 -0.17 -11.84 -6.70
C GLN A 27 0.08 -10.34 -6.60
N THR A 28 -0.91 -9.62 -6.05
CA THR A 28 -0.61 -8.36 -5.38
C THR A 28 0.29 -8.75 -4.22
N ALA A 29 1.57 -8.40 -4.31
CA ALA A 29 2.51 -8.56 -3.23
C ALA A 29 1.96 -7.78 -2.02
N SER A 30 1.27 -8.49 -1.13
CA SER A 30 0.89 -7.98 0.19
C SER A 30 2.17 -7.84 0.99
N SER A 31 2.90 -6.74 0.79
CA SER A 31 3.62 -6.15 1.91
C SER A 31 2.59 -5.95 3.01
N SER A 32 2.85 -6.45 4.22
CA SER A 32 1.89 -6.28 5.31
C SER A 32 1.58 -4.79 5.50
N SER A 33 0.41 -4.46 6.03
CA SER A 33 0.08 -3.05 6.34
C SER A 33 1.15 -2.39 7.22
N ALA A 34 1.79 -3.17 8.10
CA ALA A 34 2.92 -2.75 8.92
C ALA A 34 4.17 -2.39 8.09
N ASP A 35 4.52 -3.21 7.09
CA ASP A 35 5.65 -2.93 6.20
C ASP A 35 5.39 -1.66 5.39
N PHE A 36 4.16 -1.50 4.89
CA PHE A 36 3.78 -0.28 4.16
C PHE A 36 3.89 0.95 5.06
N ALA A 37 3.34 0.89 6.28
CA ALA A 37 3.39 2.01 7.22
C ALA A 37 4.83 2.42 7.56
N LYS A 38 5.70 1.44 7.80
CA LYS A 38 7.13 1.67 8.03
C LYS A 38 7.79 2.32 6.82
N ASN A 39 7.55 1.80 5.61
CA ASN A 39 8.16 2.32 4.40
C ASN A 39 7.70 3.74 4.09
N LEU A 40 6.40 4.04 4.23
CA LEU A 40 5.88 5.39 4.03
C LEU A 40 6.50 6.39 5.02
N GLN A 41 6.64 6.00 6.29
CA GLN A 41 7.29 6.87 7.28
C GLN A 41 8.77 7.12 6.93
N GLU A 42 9.48 6.11 6.42
CA GLU A 42 10.85 6.30 5.94
C GLU A 42 10.93 7.21 4.72
N ASP A 43 10.01 7.07 3.76
CA ASP A 43 9.95 7.91 2.57
C ASP A 43 9.69 9.38 2.95
N LEU A 44 8.80 9.62 3.91
CA LEU A 44 8.54 10.97 4.45
C LEU A 44 9.78 11.56 5.14
N ILE A 45 10.56 10.76 5.87
CA ILE A 45 11.81 11.19 6.52
C ILE A 45 12.91 11.49 5.48
N LYS A 46 13.00 10.68 4.43
CA LYS A 46 14.04 10.77 3.39
C LYS A 46 13.68 11.73 2.25
N ALA A 47 12.45 12.25 2.24
CA ALA A 47 11.96 13.16 1.22
C ALA A 47 12.87 14.38 1.06
N LYS A 48 12.98 14.87 -0.18
CA LYS A 48 13.70 16.09 -0.51
C LYS A 48 12.70 17.13 -1.02
N PRO A 49 13.05 18.42 -1.00
CA PRO A 49 12.20 19.43 -1.63
C PRO A 49 11.93 19.08 -3.10
N GLY A 50 10.66 19.13 -3.49
CA GLY A 50 10.17 18.71 -4.81
C GLY A 50 9.77 17.22 -4.90
N SER A 51 9.94 16.42 -3.84
CA SER A 51 9.51 15.03 -3.82
C SER A 51 7.99 14.91 -3.98
N VAL A 52 7.58 13.93 -4.77
CA VAL A 52 6.20 13.46 -4.87
C VAL A 52 6.15 12.04 -4.32
N ILE A 53 5.42 11.85 -3.22
CA ILE A 53 5.19 10.55 -2.60
C ILE A 53 3.82 10.06 -3.07
N GLU A 54 3.82 9.08 -3.96
CA GLU A 54 2.59 8.45 -4.44
C GLU A 54 2.18 7.29 -3.55
N ILE A 55 0.94 7.32 -3.08
CA ILE A 55 0.34 6.26 -2.27
C ILE A 55 -0.62 5.48 -3.19
N PRO A 56 -0.47 4.15 -3.32
CA PRO A 56 -1.33 3.36 -4.20
C PRO A 56 -2.77 3.30 -3.69
N GLU A 57 -3.65 2.71 -4.50
CA GLU A 57 -5.00 2.34 -4.05
C GLU A 57 -4.89 1.30 -2.92
N GLY A 58 -5.69 1.45 -1.88
CA GLY A 58 -5.70 0.57 -0.71
C GLY A 58 -6.10 1.28 0.58
N LYS A 59 -6.34 0.48 1.62
CA LYS A 59 -6.50 0.94 3.02
C LYS A 59 -5.28 0.49 3.82
N PHE A 60 -4.56 1.46 4.37
CA PHE A 60 -3.30 1.26 5.07
C PHE A 60 -3.48 1.65 6.54
N THR A 61 -3.05 0.78 7.45
CA THR A 61 -3.22 0.99 8.88
C THR A 61 -1.94 1.53 9.51
N PHE A 62 -2.10 2.55 10.35
CA PHE A 62 -1.01 3.20 11.06
C PHE A 62 -1.32 3.22 12.56
N ASP A 63 -0.35 2.84 13.38
CA ASP A 63 -0.47 2.90 14.85
C ASP A 63 0.24 4.12 15.46
N LYS A 64 0.83 4.99 14.64
CA LYS A 64 1.54 6.20 15.05
C LYS A 64 1.29 7.34 14.06
N THR A 65 1.34 8.58 14.55
CA THR A 65 1.31 9.78 13.71
C THR A 65 2.39 9.76 12.64
N LEU A 66 2.00 10.03 11.39
CA LEU A 66 2.94 10.32 10.30
C LEU A 66 3.48 11.75 10.43
N SER A 67 4.73 11.99 10.05
CA SER A 67 5.33 13.33 10.15
C SER A 67 6.11 13.74 8.91
N LEU A 68 6.00 15.03 8.55
CA LEU A 68 6.73 15.65 7.45
C LEU A 68 7.22 17.04 7.87
N ASN A 69 8.54 17.26 7.75
CA ASN A 69 9.19 18.54 8.07
C ASN A 69 10.00 19.12 6.89
N VAL A 70 9.77 18.61 5.67
CA VAL A 70 10.50 19.01 4.47
C VAL A 70 9.57 19.79 3.55
N ALA A 71 9.98 20.99 3.16
CA ALA A 71 9.22 21.87 2.29
C ALA A 71 9.05 21.31 0.87
N LYS A 72 8.03 21.78 0.14
CA LYS A 72 7.79 21.46 -1.29
C LYS A 72 7.56 19.97 -1.56
N VAL A 73 7.02 19.24 -0.60
CA VAL A 73 6.66 17.83 -0.78
C VAL A 73 5.19 17.71 -1.13
N THR A 74 4.89 16.85 -2.10
CA THR A 74 3.52 16.44 -2.44
C THR A 74 3.26 15.01 -1.98
N ILE A 75 2.17 14.80 -1.24
CA ILE A 75 1.63 13.47 -0.94
C ILE A 75 0.37 13.27 -1.78
N ARG A 76 0.35 12.23 -2.61
CA ARG A 76 -0.73 12.00 -3.59
C ARG A 76 -1.25 10.57 -3.52
N GLY A 77 -2.54 10.41 -3.27
CA GLY A 77 -3.22 9.13 -3.45
C GLY A 77 -3.82 8.97 -4.85
N LYS A 78 -4.68 7.96 -5.01
CA LYS A 78 -5.39 7.67 -6.27
C LYS A 78 -6.89 8.04 -6.23
N GLY A 79 -7.34 8.68 -5.16
CA GLY A 79 -8.68 9.23 -4.96
C GLY A 79 -9.16 9.09 -3.51
N MET A 80 -10.07 9.98 -3.08
CA MET A 80 -10.62 10.02 -1.71
C MET A 80 -11.33 8.73 -1.25
N GLY A 81 -11.83 7.93 -2.19
CA GLY A 81 -12.47 6.64 -1.92
C GLY A 81 -11.57 5.43 -2.26
N LYS A 82 -10.31 5.69 -2.65
CA LYS A 82 -9.41 4.68 -3.20
C LYS A 82 -8.14 4.52 -2.40
N THR A 83 -7.59 5.62 -1.89
CA THR A 83 -6.41 5.61 -1.01
C THR A 83 -6.83 6.08 0.37
N ILE A 84 -6.71 5.20 1.37
CA ILE A 84 -7.18 5.43 2.74
C ILE A 84 -6.02 5.19 3.71
N LEU A 85 -5.70 6.22 4.50
CA LEU A 85 -4.77 6.15 5.63
C LEU A 85 -5.61 6.03 6.91
N SER A 86 -5.72 4.84 7.47
CA SER A 86 -6.52 4.58 8.65
C SER A 86 -5.66 4.49 9.90
N PHE A 87 -6.06 5.23 10.92
CA PHE A 87 -5.42 5.30 12.23
C PHE A 87 -6.26 4.59 13.30
N ALA A 88 -7.19 3.71 12.87
CA ALA A 88 -7.96 2.87 13.76
C ALA A 88 -7.00 2.03 14.63
N GLY A 89 -7.01 2.27 15.93
CA GLY A 89 -6.07 1.66 16.88
C GLY A 89 -4.73 2.39 17.04
N GLN A 90 -4.66 3.68 16.70
CA GLN A 90 -3.50 4.54 16.95
C GLN A 90 -3.04 4.44 18.42
N LYS A 91 -1.75 4.13 18.61
CA LYS A 91 -1.12 3.91 19.92
C LYS A 91 -0.26 5.10 20.36
N ALA A 92 0.24 5.91 19.43
CA ALA A 92 1.07 7.06 19.76
C ALA A 92 0.82 8.28 18.87
N GLY A 93 0.95 9.46 19.49
CA GLY A 93 0.55 10.74 18.92
C GLY A 93 -0.96 10.90 18.85
N SER A 94 -1.42 12.13 18.61
CA SER A 94 -2.85 12.46 18.52
C SER A 94 -3.30 12.79 17.10
N ALA A 95 -2.37 13.11 16.19
CA ALA A 95 -2.72 13.42 14.81
C ALA A 95 -2.57 12.20 13.90
N GLY A 96 -3.32 12.12 12.82
CA GLY A 96 -3.04 11.16 11.74
C GLY A 96 -1.73 11.54 11.04
N MET A 97 -1.66 12.78 10.56
CA MET A 97 -0.43 13.34 10.00
C MET A 97 -0.12 14.72 10.58
N MET A 98 1.13 14.94 10.97
CA MET A 98 1.68 16.22 11.42
C MET A 98 2.62 16.79 10.36
N VAL A 99 2.37 18.02 9.92
CA VAL A 99 3.18 18.71 8.91
C VAL A 99 3.71 20.03 9.46
N LYS A 100 5.02 20.25 9.30
CA LYS A 100 5.71 21.52 9.58
C LYS A 100 6.60 21.88 8.40
N ALA A 101 5.98 22.31 7.31
CA ALA A 101 6.65 22.48 6.03
C ALA A 101 5.92 23.48 5.13
N ASP A 102 6.67 24.42 4.57
CA ASP A 102 6.16 25.33 3.53
C ASP A 102 5.94 24.59 2.20
N ASP A 103 5.05 25.13 1.36
CA ASP A 103 4.75 24.62 0.01
C ASP A 103 4.30 23.15 -0.03
N PHE A 104 3.70 22.68 1.06
CA PHE A 104 3.20 21.31 1.18
C PHE A 104 1.91 21.11 0.38
N VAL A 105 1.82 19.98 -0.34
CA VAL A 105 0.60 19.56 -1.04
C VAL A 105 0.17 18.18 -0.56
N ILE A 106 -1.12 18.04 -0.26
CA ILE A 106 -1.78 16.74 -0.06
C ILE A 106 -3.02 16.64 -0.95
N GLU A 107 -3.12 15.52 -1.66
CA GLU A 107 -4.26 15.29 -2.55
C GLU A 107 -4.65 13.83 -2.75
N ASP A 108 -5.91 13.63 -3.14
CA ASP A 108 -6.45 12.37 -3.65
C ASP A 108 -6.40 11.20 -2.67
N LEU A 109 -6.68 11.45 -1.39
CA LEU A 109 -6.69 10.41 -0.35
C LEU A 109 -7.69 10.69 0.77
N ALA A 110 -7.91 9.71 1.63
CA ALA A 110 -8.62 9.85 2.89
C ALA A 110 -7.72 9.61 4.08
N ILE A 111 -8.02 10.29 5.19
CA ILE A 111 -7.46 10.02 6.51
C ILE A 111 -8.62 9.65 7.44
N GLU A 112 -8.57 8.47 8.04
CA GLU A 112 -9.64 7.94 8.88
C GLU A 112 -9.14 7.67 10.30
N ASP A 113 -10.01 7.90 11.28
CA ASP A 113 -9.89 7.39 12.65
C ASP A 113 -8.62 7.79 13.41
N ALA A 114 -8.07 8.98 13.12
CA ALA A 114 -7.01 9.56 13.94
C ALA A 114 -7.55 9.81 15.36
N ALA A 115 -6.71 9.59 16.38
CA ALA A 115 -7.09 9.78 17.78
C ALA A 115 -7.54 11.23 18.11
N GLY A 116 -7.12 12.18 17.29
CA GLY A 116 -7.45 13.60 17.32
C GLY A 116 -7.45 14.15 15.90
N ASP A 117 -6.65 15.17 15.61
CA ASP A 117 -6.63 15.83 14.29
C ASP A 117 -6.21 14.87 13.16
N ALA A 118 -7.05 14.66 12.15
CA ALA A 118 -6.68 13.82 11.00
C ALA A 118 -5.42 14.34 10.29
N LEU A 119 -5.35 15.64 10.04
CA LEU A 119 -4.20 16.33 9.48
C LEU A 119 -3.96 17.63 10.28
N LYS A 120 -2.79 17.72 10.90
CA LYS A 120 -2.35 18.89 11.64
C LYS A 120 -1.19 19.55 10.92
N VAL A 121 -1.35 20.84 10.60
CA VAL A 121 -0.33 21.64 9.93
C VAL A 121 0.05 22.82 10.82
N GLU A 122 1.32 22.95 11.17
CA GLU A 122 1.85 24.00 12.03
C GLU A 122 2.98 24.76 11.32
N ASN A 123 3.10 26.07 11.58
CA ASN A 123 4.23 26.89 11.12
C ASN A 123 4.57 26.70 9.62
N SER A 124 3.55 26.75 8.77
CA SER A 124 3.66 26.43 7.34
C SER A 124 2.97 27.49 6.50
N ASN A 125 3.56 27.84 5.36
CA ASN A 125 3.04 28.75 4.36
C ASN A 125 2.74 28.01 3.06
N ASN A 126 1.79 28.53 2.27
CA ASN A 126 1.44 28.01 0.94
C ASN A 126 1.06 26.50 0.91
N VAL A 127 0.18 26.11 1.83
CA VAL A 127 -0.30 24.73 1.94
C VAL A 127 -1.49 24.50 1.00
N THR A 128 -1.45 23.42 0.23
CA THR A 128 -2.57 23.00 -0.63
C THR A 128 -3.15 21.67 -0.15
N MET A 129 -4.45 21.67 0.14
CA MET A 129 -5.23 20.45 0.38
C MET A 129 -6.28 20.32 -0.71
N ARG A 130 -6.28 19.22 -1.46
CA ARG A 130 -7.16 19.07 -2.61
C ARG A 130 -7.70 17.66 -2.71
N ARG A 131 -9.03 17.52 -2.70
CA ARG A 131 -9.69 16.19 -2.74
C ARG A 131 -9.14 15.28 -1.63
N VAL A 132 -9.24 15.78 -0.40
CA VAL A 132 -8.88 15.05 0.82
C VAL A 132 -10.15 14.82 1.63
N ARG A 133 -10.40 13.57 2.03
CA ARG A 133 -11.49 13.21 2.95
C ARG A 133 -10.92 13.00 4.34
N VAL A 134 -11.64 13.44 5.36
CA VAL A 134 -11.36 13.10 6.76
C VAL A 134 -12.63 12.54 7.40
N GLU A 135 -12.50 11.48 8.18
CA GLU A 135 -13.65 10.81 8.82
C GLU A 135 -13.25 10.13 10.12
N TRP A 136 -14.19 10.05 11.06
CA TRP A 136 -14.11 9.25 12.29
C TRP A 136 -15.29 8.29 12.30
N THR A 137 -15.00 6.99 12.35
CA THR A 137 -15.99 5.91 12.23
C THR A 137 -16.15 5.10 13.51
#